data_AF-A0AAU9XBQ8-F1
#
_entry.id   AF-A0AAU9XBQ8-F1
#
_cell.length_a   1.000
_cell.length_b   1.000
_cell.length_c   1.000
_cell.angle_alpha   90.00
_cell.angle_beta   90.00
_cell.angle_gamma   90.00
#
_symmetry.space_group_name_H-M   'P 1'
#
loop_
_entity.id
_entity.type
_entity.pdbx_description
1 polymer ?
#
loop_
_entity_poly.entity_id
_entity_poly.type
_entity_poly.pdbx_seq_one_letter_code
_entity_poly.pdbx_strand_id
1 'polypeptide(L)'
;MPNELSICGFLDVADAGSPPHISRHLVIPVPTSSADSKDKEGGKETVRDTDEDGKTPSFCVLLHGSLKVEKMVAIVMLDSDWFGMLHSWADSKKKSNLVLTTFFPGENNISWLGNMQKLGPAAELDSNPYQTSDNDESETTPFPVLPSQRRSYNSQANVVWIKPSGLQSDVQKLLRYAKRLPEKQGQFYKELNRLRRAALCYSYLGLLDVLASMLDKECHKATDEVARQLQHASQSLRSAPSLDLNKPITPAQD
;
A
#
# COMPACT_ATOMS: atom_id res chain seq x y z
N MET A 1 -13.88 -6.05 27.19
CA MET A 1 -14.32 -4.85 26.46
C MET A 1 -14.39 -3.71 27.45
N PRO A 2 -13.93 -2.50 27.10
CA PRO A 2 -14.06 -1.34 27.97
C PRO A 2 -15.53 -1.01 28.23
N ASN A 3 -15.81 -0.33 29.35
CA ASN A 3 -17.15 0.11 29.70
C ASN A 3 -17.57 1.37 28.93
N GLU A 4 -16.62 2.05 28.28
CA GLU A 4 -16.83 3.24 27.47
C GLU A 4 -16.12 3.09 26.12
N LEU A 5 -16.77 3.53 25.04
CA LEU A 5 -16.20 3.53 23.69
C LEU A 5 -16.00 4.98 23.25
N SER A 6 -14.76 5.46 23.29
CA SER A 6 -14.44 6.83 22.89
C SER A 6 -14.12 6.88 21.39
N ILE A 7 -14.95 7.59 20.63
CA ILE A 7 -14.67 7.91 19.22
C ILE A 7 -13.58 8.99 19.18
N CYS A 8 -12.50 8.73 18.45
CA CYS A 8 -11.33 9.62 18.38
C CYS A 8 -11.11 10.22 16.99
N GLY A 9 -11.85 9.79 15.98
CA GLY A 9 -11.78 10.38 14.64
C GLY A 9 -12.62 9.61 13.62
N PHE A 10 -12.62 10.11 12.39
CA PHE A 10 -13.29 9.50 11.25
C PHE A 10 -12.30 9.34 10.10
N LEU A 11 -12.45 8.27 9.33
CA LEU A 11 -11.65 7.99 8.13
C LEU A 11 -12.58 7.53 7.01
N ASP A 12 -12.19 7.78 5.76
CA ASP A 12 -12.89 7.20 4.63
C ASP A 12 -12.80 5.67 4.65
N VAL A 13 -13.87 4.99 4.23
CA VAL A 13 -13.89 3.53 4.11
C VAL A 13 -12.78 3.04 3.17
N ALA A 14 -12.43 3.83 2.15
CA ALA A 14 -11.34 3.53 1.23
C ALA A 14 -9.97 3.50 1.94
N ASP A 15 -9.72 4.46 2.84
CA ASP A 15 -8.45 4.57 3.59
C ASP A 15 -8.37 3.53 4.71
N ALA A 16 -9.47 3.30 5.43
CA ALA A 16 -9.56 2.25 6.43
C ALA A 16 -9.30 0.88 5.79
N GLY A 17 -9.84 0.66 4.59
CA GLY A 17 -9.65 -0.56 3.81
C GLY A 17 -10.29 -1.78 4.48
N SER A 18 -9.53 -2.85 4.65
CA SER A 18 -9.99 -4.09 5.29
C SER A 18 -8.95 -4.56 6.30
N PRO A 19 -8.84 -3.87 7.46
CA PRO A 19 -7.80 -4.15 8.43
C PRO A 19 -7.97 -5.54 9.06
N PRO A 20 -6.85 -6.22 9.40
CA PRO A 20 -6.90 -7.43 10.20
C PRO A 20 -7.53 -7.11 11.56
N HIS A 21 -8.45 -7.96 11.99
CA HIS A 21 -9.25 -7.73 13.19
C HIS A 21 -9.43 -9.03 13.98
N ILE A 22 -9.67 -8.87 15.28
CA ILE A 22 -9.91 -9.99 16.20
C ILE A 22 -11.37 -10.43 16.09
N SER A 23 -12.30 -9.49 16.10
CA SER A 23 -13.73 -9.78 16.22
C SER A 23 -14.60 -8.64 15.72
N ARG A 24 -15.88 -8.95 15.48
CA ARG A 24 -16.93 -7.99 15.13
C ARG A 24 -18.11 -8.13 16.08
N HIS A 25 -18.65 -7.00 16.53
CA HIS A 25 -19.73 -6.92 17.50
C HIS A 25 -20.82 -5.98 17.01
N LEU A 26 -22.08 -6.38 17.13
CA LEU A 26 -23.21 -5.53 16.82
C LEU A 26 -23.38 -4.47 17.91
N VAL A 27 -23.56 -3.21 17.53
CA VAL A 27 -23.77 -2.10 18.46
C VAL A 27 -25.23 -1.66 18.39
N ILE A 28 -25.97 -1.87 19.48
CA ILE A 28 -27.40 -1.59 19.58
C ILE A 28 -27.64 -0.64 20.75
N PRO A 29 -28.41 0.44 20.58
CA PRO A 29 -28.80 1.30 21.70
C PRO A 29 -29.68 0.53 22.69
N VAL A 30 -29.39 0.65 23.98
CA VAL A 30 -30.19 0.08 25.07
C VAL A 30 -30.85 1.23 25.84
N PRO A 31 -32.17 1.18 26.11
CA PRO A 31 -32.85 2.21 26.90
C PRO A 31 -32.27 2.28 28.33
N THR A 32 -31.87 3.47 28.76
CA THR A 32 -31.23 3.74 30.06
C THR A 32 -32.12 3.44 31.27
N SER A 33 -33.43 3.22 31.07
CA SER A 33 -34.39 2.90 32.14
C SER A 33 -34.22 1.50 32.77
N SER A 34 -33.23 0.72 32.33
CA SER A 34 -32.97 -0.66 32.77
C SER A 34 -31.66 -0.85 33.54
N ALA A 35 -30.77 0.15 33.58
CA ALA A 35 -29.44 0.00 34.21
C ALA A 35 -29.44 0.27 35.72
N ASP A 36 -30.28 1.20 36.22
CA ASP A 36 -30.30 1.61 37.64
C ASP A 36 -31.29 0.82 38.52
N SER A 37 -31.95 -0.21 37.97
CA SER A 37 -32.95 -1.00 38.69
C SER A 37 -32.46 -2.42 39.03
N LYS A 38 -31.23 -2.54 39.53
CA LYS A 38 -30.66 -3.83 39.97
C LYS A 38 -30.90 -4.18 41.44
N ASP A 39 -31.77 -3.47 42.15
CA ASP A 39 -32.19 -3.84 43.51
C ASP A 39 -33.73 -3.71 43.67
N LYS A 40 -34.51 -4.53 42.97
CA LYS A 40 -35.83 -4.97 43.46
C LYS A 40 -36.14 -6.37 42.95
N GLU A 41 -35.96 -7.35 43.83
CA GLU A 41 -36.59 -8.66 43.70
C GLU A 41 -38.11 -8.50 43.57
N GLY A 42 -38.69 -9.14 42.55
CA GLY A 42 -40.12 -9.39 42.44
C GLY A 42 -40.96 -8.26 41.83
N GLY A 43 -41.22 -8.34 40.52
CA GLY A 43 -42.26 -7.54 39.90
C GLY A 43 -42.34 -7.65 38.39
N LYS A 44 -43.37 -8.37 37.90
CA LYS A 44 -43.97 -8.37 36.56
C LYS A 44 -43.15 -7.70 35.44
N GLU A 45 -42.76 -8.50 34.45
CA GLU A 45 -42.44 -8.04 33.09
C GLU A 45 -43.64 -7.28 32.51
N THR A 46 -43.72 -5.99 32.77
CA THR A 46 -44.47 -5.09 31.91
C THR A 46 -43.63 -4.92 30.66
N VAL A 47 -44.05 -5.58 29.59
CA VAL A 47 -43.68 -5.21 28.21
C VAL A 47 -43.97 -3.71 28.09
N ARG A 48 -42.95 -2.87 28.23
CA ARG A 48 -43.07 -1.45 27.93
C ARG A 48 -43.17 -1.37 26.42
N ASP A 49 -44.24 -0.72 25.94
CA ASP A 49 -44.50 -0.54 24.52
C ASP A 49 -43.26 0.00 23.80
N THR A 50 -42.78 -0.74 22.81
CA THR A 50 -41.68 -0.38 21.90
C THR A 50 -41.93 0.91 21.10
N ASP A 51 -43.17 1.42 21.12
CA ASP A 51 -43.62 2.54 20.29
C ASP A 51 -43.17 3.93 20.81
N GLU A 52 -42.85 4.07 22.10
CA GLU A 52 -42.31 5.33 22.65
C GLU A 52 -40.78 5.42 22.49
N ASP A 53 -40.08 4.29 22.60
CA ASP A 53 -38.62 4.22 22.46
C ASP A 53 -38.15 4.57 21.03
N GLY A 54 -38.96 4.26 20.01
CA GLY A 54 -38.68 4.61 18.61
C GLY A 54 -38.76 6.11 18.28
N LYS A 55 -39.34 6.93 19.18
CA LYS A 55 -39.46 8.39 19.02
C LYS A 55 -38.30 9.14 19.67
N THR A 56 -37.54 8.49 20.54
CA THR A 56 -36.42 9.11 21.25
C THR A 56 -35.18 9.12 20.34
N PRO A 57 -34.55 10.28 20.08
CA PRO A 57 -33.35 10.36 19.25
C PRO A 57 -32.22 9.48 19.81
N SER A 58 -31.67 8.61 18.96
CA SER A 58 -30.56 7.72 19.33
C SER A 58 -29.30 8.09 18.57
N PHE A 59 -28.22 8.35 19.30
CA PHE A 59 -26.91 8.60 18.69
C PHE A 59 -26.42 7.40 17.85
N CYS A 60 -26.73 6.17 18.25
CA CYS A 60 -26.38 4.98 17.46
C CYS A 60 -27.02 4.99 16.07
N VAL A 61 -28.28 5.44 15.99
CA VAL A 61 -29.02 5.53 14.72
C VAL A 61 -28.45 6.64 13.85
N LEU A 62 -28.17 7.81 14.44
CA LEU A 62 -27.54 8.93 13.72
C LEU A 62 -26.16 8.54 13.18
N LEU A 63 -25.28 8.02 14.05
CA LEU A 63 -23.92 7.62 13.68
C LEU A 63 -23.92 6.55 12.59
N HIS A 64 -24.78 5.52 12.71
CA HIS A 64 -24.94 4.50 11.67
C HIS A 64 -25.31 5.09 10.32
N GLY A 65 -26.32 5.97 10.30
CA GLY A 65 -26.80 6.63 9.08
C GLY A 65 -25.71 7.48 8.43
N SER A 66 -25.04 8.33 9.22
CA SER A 66 -23.98 9.21 8.73
C SER A 66 -22.78 8.43 8.18
N LEU A 67 -22.26 7.43 8.90
CA LEU A 67 -21.13 6.62 8.43
C LEU A 67 -21.44 5.91 7.11
N LYS A 68 -22.69 5.46 6.93
CA LYS A 68 -23.13 4.81 5.70
C LYS A 68 -23.23 5.79 4.53
N VAL A 69 -23.81 6.97 4.73
CA VAL A 69 -24.04 7.97 3.67
C VAL A 69 -22.71 8.58 3.24
N GLU A 70 -21.88 8.97 4.19
CA GLU A 70 -20.58 9.63 3.95
C GLU A 70 -19.47 8.63 3.57
N LYS A 71 -19.76 7.32 3.55
CA LYS A 71 -18.76 6.26 3.28
C LYS A 71 -17.53 6.36 4.20
N MET A 72 -17.78 6.61 5.48
CA MET A 72 -16.75 6.73 6.51
C MET A 72 -16.83 5.60 7.55
N VAL A 73 -15.75 5.46 8.31
CA VAL A 73 -15.68 4.70 9.56
C VAL A 73 -15.33 5.64 10.70
N ALA A 74 -15.78 5.34 11.92
CA ALA A 74 -15.35 6.05 13.12
C ALA A 74 -14.29 5.22 13.85
N ILE A 75 -13.10 5.78 14.08
CA ILE A 75 -12.05 5.14 14.86
C ILE A 75 -12.37 5.28 16.34
N VAL A 76 -12.29 4.16 17.05
CA VAL A 76 -12.54 4.11 18.50
C VAL A 76 -11.31 3.65 19.25
N MET A 77 -11.05 4.28 20.39
CA MET A 77 -10.07 3.80 21.35
C MET A 77 -10.78 2.86 22.31
N LEU A 78 -10.30 1.62 22.39
CA LEU A 78 -10.83 0.57 23.25
C LEU A 78 -10.07 0.51 24.57
N ASP A 79 -8.76 0.74 24.54
CA ASP A 79 -7.88 0.83 25.72
C ASP A 79 -6.58 1.54 25.29
N SER A 80 -5.63 1.64 26.21
CA SER A 80 -4.26 2.11 25.96
C SER A 80 -3.64 1.32 24.80
N ASP A 81 -3.35 2.00 23.70
CA ASP A 81 -2.79 1.40 22.47
C ASP A 81 -3.65 0.28 21.85
N TRP A 82 -4.97 0.32 22.09
CA TRP A 82 -5.90 -0.62 21.48
C TRP A 82 -7.04 0.12 20.80
N PHE A 83 -7.15 -0.06 19.49
CA PHE A 83 -8.12 0.63 18.66
C PHE A 83 -9.10 -0.34 17.99
N GLY A 84 -10.21 0.22 17.53
CA GLY A 84 -11.16 -0.44 16.65
C GLY A 84 -11.80 0.57 15.71
N MET A 85 -12.80 0.10 14.96
CA MET A 85 -13.63 0.98 14.15
C MET A 85 -15.10 0.63 14.26
N LEU A 86 -15.94 1.66 14.36
CA LEU A 86 -17.37 1.58 14.14
C LEU A 86 -17.66 1.86 12.67
N HIS A 87 -18.45 1.01 12.04
CA HIS A 87 -18.85 1.21 10.66
C HIS A 87 -20.22 0.60 10.40
N SER A 88 -20.89 1.09 9.36
CA SER A 88 -22.09 0.43 8.84
C SER A 88 -21.66 -0.88 8.16
N TRP A 89 -22.27 -1.99 8.57
CA TRP A 89 -22.06 -3.28 7.94
C TRP A 89 -23.39 -3.89 7.50
N ALA A 90 -23.39 -4.53 6.34
CA ALA A 90 -24.57 -5.11 5.74
C ALA A 90 -24.25 -6.52 5.23
N ASP A 91 -24.96 -7.52 5.73
CA ASP A 91 -24.91 -8.89 5.21
C ASP A 91 -25.69 -9.03 3.89
N SER A 92 -26.60 -8.08 3.64
CA SER A 92 -27.44 -8.04 2.45
C SER A 92 -27.72 -6.61 2.02
N LYS A 93 -28.23 -6.44 0.79
CA LYS A 93 -28.62 -5.12 0.26
C LYS A 93 -29.76 -4.43 1.04
N LYS A 94 -30.48 -5.17 1.90
CA LYS A 94 -31.72 -4.69 2.55
C LYS A 94 -31.53 -4.18 3.98
N LYS A 95 -30.54 -4.68 4.71
CA LYS A 95 -30.34 -4.36 6.12
C LYS A 95 -28.87 -4.09 6.40
N SER A 96 -28.61 -2.98 7.09
CA SER A 96 -27.29 -2.60 7.56
C SER A 96 -27.40 -2.16 9.01
N ASN A 97 -26.43 -2.54 9.83
CA ASN A 97 -26.37 -2.18 11.24
C ASN A 97 -25.01 -1.55 11.58
N LEU A 98 -24.94 -0.88 12.73
CA LEU A 98 -23.68 -0.42 13.30
C LEU A 98 -22.91 -1.59 13.88
N VAL A 99 -21.66 -1.76 13.44
CA VAL A 99 -20.77 -2.83 13.90
C VAL A 99 -19.47 -2.24 14.40
N LEU A 100 -19.02 -2.72 15.56
CA LEU A 100 -17.69 -2.51 16.10
C LEU A 100 -16.77 -3.64 15.64
N THR A 101 -15.73 -3.29 14.90
CA THR A 101 -14.61 -4.19 14.56
C THR A 101 -13.43 -3.86 15.45
N THR A 102 -12.90 -4.85 16.19
CA THR A 102 -11.75 -4.66 17.09
C THR A 102 -10.45 -5.06 16.41
N PHE A 103 -9.45 -4.16 16.42
CA PHE A 103 -8.14 -4.48 15.87
C PHE A 103 -7.31 -5.27 16.88
N PHE A 104 -6.14 -5.75 16.43
CA PHE A 104 -5.14 -6.24 17.36
C PHE A 104 -4.66 -5.09 18.27
N PRO A 105 -4.43 -5.33 19.58
CA PRO A 105 -3.76 -4.37 20.45
C PRO A 105 -2.31 -4.17 20.03
N GLY A 106 -1.77 -2.97 20.26
CA GLY A 106 -0.38 -2.63 19.99
C GLY A 106 -0.18 -1.63 18.85
N GLU A 107 1.06 -1.18 18.71
CA GLU A 107 1.46 -0.22 17.68
C GLU A 107 1.51 -0.82 16.26
N ASN A 108 1.19 0.00 15.26
CA ASN A 108 1.40 -0.28 13.84
C ASN A 108 0.72 -1.56 13.30
N ASN A 109 -0.36 -2.02 13.94
CA ASN A 109 -1.14 -3.18 13.49
C ASN A 109 -1.74 -3.01 12.09
N ILE A 110 -1.98 -1.75 11.68
CA ILE A 110 -2.49 -1.40 10.35
C ILE A 110 -1.40 -0.59 9.65
N SER A 111 -0.55 -1.26 8.88
CA SER A 111 0.66 -0.65 8.32
C SER A 111 0.39 0.55 7.41
N TRP A 112 -0.76 0.58 6.73
CA TRP A 112 -1.13 1.67 5.83
C TRP A 112 -1.74 2.87 6.54
N LEU A 113 -2.14 2.76 7.82
CA LEU A 113 -2.57 3.90 8.64
C LEU A 113 -1.42 4.45 9.50
N GLY A 114 -0.30 3.74 9.58
CA GLY A 114 0.82 4.11 10.43
C GLY A 114 0.52 3.92 11.92
N ASN A 115 1.14 4.75 12.76
CA ASN A 115 0.88 4.73 14.19
C ASN A 115 -0.43 5.47 14.49
N MET A 116 -1.45 4.74 14.94
CA MET A 116 -2.78 5.28 15.21
C MET A 116 -2.80 6.35 16.30
N GLN A 117 -1.85 6.34 17.23
CA GLN A 117 -1.71 7.39 18.26
C GLN A 117 -1.20 8.73 17.68
N LYS A 118 -0.67 8.72 16.45
CA LYS A 118 -0.19 9.91 15.74
C LYS A 118 -1.19 10.43 14.71
N LEU A 119 -2.37 9.82 14.63
CA LEU A 119 -3.46 10.37 13.83
C LEU A 119 -3.99 11.61 14.55
N GLY A 120 -3.96 12.75 13.86
CA GLY A 120 -4.39 14.03 14.38
C GLY A 120 -5.51 14.64 13.52
N PRO A 121 -6.22 15.65 14.05
CA PRO A 121 -7.24 16.38 13.29
C PRO A 121 -6.62 17.07 12.07
N ALA A 122 -7.27 16.95 10.90
CA ALA A 122 -6.83 17.66 9.69
C ALA A 122 -6.77 19.19 9.85
N ALA A 123 -7.57 19.74 10.77
CA ALA A 123 -7.60 21.17 11.09
C ALA A 123 -6.31 21.70 11.74
N GLU A 124 -5.45 20.82 12.27
CA GLU A 124 -4.16 21.19 12.86
C GLU A 124 -3.02 21.21 11.82
N LEU A 125 -3.30 20.82 10.58
CA LEU A 125 -2.33 20.84 9.49
C LEU A 125 -2.44 22.14 8.69
N ASP A 126 -1.30 22.62 8.16
CA ASP A 126 -1.24 23.83 7.33
C ASP A 126 -2.15 23.76 6.09
N SER A 127 -2.41 22.54 5.60
CA SER A 127 -3.29 22.26 4.48
C SER A 127 -4.07 20.97 4.73
N ASN A 128 -5.34 20.93 4.33
CA ASN A 128 -6.13 19.70 4.40
C ASN A 128 -5.48 18.63 3.51
N PRO A 129 -5.09 17.46 4.07
CA PRO A 129 -4.48 16.38 3.29
C PRO A 129 -5.48 15.66 2.38
N TYR A 130 -6.78 15.84 2.62
CA TYR A 130 -7.84 15.42 1.72
C TYR A 130 -8.15 16.57 0.74
N GLN A 131 -7.63 16.48 -0.48
CA GLN A 131 -7.91 17.48 -1.53
C GLN A 131 -8.67 16.82 -2.68
N THR A 132 -9.81 17.41 -3.00
CA THR A 132 -10.56 17.19 -4.24
C THR A 132 -10.00 18.13 -5.30
N SER A 133 -9.36 17.62 -6.36
CA SER A 133 -8.98 18.47 -7.49
C SER A 133 -10.21 18.94 -8.26
N ASP A 134 -10.27 20.21 -8.66
CA ASP A 134 -11.38 20.79 -9.47
C ASP A 134 -11.60 20.08 -10.82
N ASN A 135 -10.59 19.34 -11.28
CA ASN A 135 -10.70 18.40 -12.38
C ASN A 135 -10.83 16.99 -11.76
N ASP A 136 -11.99 16.35 -11.93
CA ASP A 136 -12.48 15.07 -11.38
C ASP A 136 -11.55 13.81 -11.45
N GLU A 137 -10.23 13.95 -11.63
CA GLU A 137 -9.32 12.82 -11.90
C GLU A 137 -8.41 12.40 -10.73
N SER A 138 -8.36 13.10 -9.59
CA SER A 138 -7.70 12.53 -8.40
C SER A 138 -8.13 13.18 -7.07
N GLU A 139 -8.92 12.46 -6.28
CA GLU A 139 -8.98 12.65 -4.84
C GLU A 139 -7.61 12.28 -4.24
N THR A 140 -7.00 13.22 -3.53
CA THR A 140 -5.76 12.96 -2.78
C THR A 140 -6.10 12.66 -1.33
N THR A 141 -5.42 11.66 -0.78
CA THR A 141 -5.57 11.20 0.61
C THR A 141 -4.17 11.03 1.23
N PRO A 142 -3.99 11.24 2.54
CA PRO A 142 -2.75 10.94 3.23
C PRO A 142 -2.43 9.44 3.32
N PHE A 143 -3.38 8.57 2.96
CA PHE A 143 -3.24 7.12 3.00
C PHE A 143 -3.15 6.51 1.59
N PRO A 144 -2.50 5.34 1.43
CA PRO A 144 -1.80 4.56 2.45
C PRO A 144 -0.44 5.17 2.83
N VAL A 145 -0.07 5.07 4.11
CA VAL A 145 1.29 5.36 4.58
C VAL A 145 2.25 4.36 3.94
N LEU A 146 3.10 4.86 3.05
CA LEU A 146 4.06 4.02 2.34
C LEU A 146 5.18 3.57 3.28
N PRO A 147 5.59 2.29 3.21
CA PRO A 147 6.73 1.82 3.99
C PRO A 147 8.01 2.53 3.54
N SER A 148 8.93 2.76 4.50
CA SER A 148 10.23 3.39 4.25
C SER A 148 11.08 2.68 3.19
N GLN A 149 10.88 1.37 3.04
CA GLN A 149 11.53 0.55 2.03
C GLN A 149 10.52 -0.08 1.09
N ARG A 150 10.76 0.08 -0.22
CA ARG A 150 9.97 -0.60 -1.26
C ARG A 150 10.16 -2.11 -1.16
N ARG A 151 9.05 -2.84 -1.26
CA ARG A 151 9.06 -4.30 -1.27
C ARG A 151 9.65 -4.84 -2.57
N SER A 152 10.11 -6.09 -2.54
CA SER A 152 10.84 -6.69 -3.66
C SER A 152 10.04 -6.73 -4.96
N TYR A 153 8.72 -6.96 -4.87
CA TYR A 153 7.80 -6.97 -6.00
C TYR A 153 7.46 -5.57 -6.57
N ASN A 154 7.73 -4.49 -5.80
CA ASN A 154 7.51 -3.12 -6.23
C ASN A 154 8.79 -2.46 -6.79
N SER A 155 9.84 -3.25 -7.00
CA SER A 155 11.11 -2.78 -7.55
C SER A 155 11.51 -3.60 -8.77
N GLN A 156 11.53 -2.94 -9.93
CA GLN A 156 12.09 -3.50 -11.16
C GLN A 156 13.63 -3.63 -11.10
N ALA A 157 14.27 -3.14 -10.01
CA ALA A 157 15.71 -3.23 -9.82
C ALA A 157 16.16 -4.61 -9.31
N ASN A 158 15.25 -5.43 -8.77
CA ASN A 158 15.61 -6.75 -8.27
C ASN A 158 15.87 -7.71 -9.43
N VAL A 159 16.93 -8.49 -9.30
CA VAL A 159 17.41 -9.43 -10.33
C VAL A 159 17.46 -10.82 -9.71
N VAL A 160 16.76 -11.80 -10.28
CA VAL A 160 16.68 -13.16 -9.74
C VAL A 160 16.98 -14.16 -10.86
N TRP A 161 18.14 -14.82 -10.79
CA TRP A 161 18.61 -15.77 -11.80
C TRP A 161 18.71 -17.21 -11.30
N ILE A 162 17.90 -17.56 -10.29
CA ILE A 162 17.81 -18.95 -9.79
C ILE A 162 17.23 -19.88 -10.88
N LYS A 163 16.27 -19.37 -11.68
CA LYS A 163 15.69 -20.10 -12.81
C LYS A 163 16.24 -19.56 -14.14
N PRO A 164 16.52 -20.43 -15.13
CA PRO A 164 17.03 -20.00 -16.44
C PRO A 164 16.14 -18.96 -17.14
N SER A 165 14.82 -19.06 -16.98
CA SER A 165 13.85 -18.14 -17.60
C SER A 165 14.01 -16.68 -17.14
N GLY A 166 14.40 -16.45 -15.89
CA GLY A 166 14.65 -15.11 -15.35
C GLY A 166 15.84 -14.46 -16.03
N LEU A 167 16.96 -15.18 -16.10
CA LEU A 167 18.17 -14.73 -16.81
C LEU A 167 17.88 -14.50 -18.30
N GLN A 168 17.21 -15.45 -18.96
CA GLN A 168 16.87 -15.31 -20.38
C GLN A 168 16.01 -14.07 -20.66
N SER A 169 15.01 -13.78 -19.82
CA SER A 169 14.13 -12.61 -19.99
C SER A 169 14.90 -11.30 -19.86
N ASP A 170 15.83 -11.23 -18.90
CA ASP A 170 16.69 -10.07 -18.66
C ASP A 170 17.65 -9.82 -19.83
N VAL A 171 18.31 -10.88 -20.33
CA VAL A 171 19.20 -10.80 -21.50
C VAL A 171 18.42 -10.41 -22.76
N GLN A 172 17.24 -11.02 -22.99
CA GLN A 172 16.38 -10.67 -24.11
C GLN A 172 15.91 -9.21 -24.06
N LYS A 173 15.61 -8.70 -22.86
CA LYS A 173 15.24 -7.30 -22.66
C LYS A 173 16.39 -6.36 -23.03
N LEU A 174 17.62 -6.67 -22.63
CA LEU A 174 18.82 -5.92 -23.05
C LEU A 174 18.96 -5.91 -24.58
N LEU A 175 18.91 -7.09 -25.22
CA LEU A 175 19.05 -7.22 -26.67
C LEU A 175 17.94 -6.51 -27.44
N ARG A 176 16.71 -6.49 -26.91
CA ARG A 176 15.61 -5.72 -27.49
C ARG A 176 15.89 -4.22 -27.49
N TYR A 177 16.51 -3.69 -26.43
CA TYR A 177 16.93 -2.29 -26.40
C TYR A 177 18.14 -2.01 -27.28
N ALA A 178 19.09 -2.95 -27.38
CA ALA A 178 20.24 -2.86 -28.27
C ALA A 178 19.81 -2.65 -29.74
N LYS A 179 18.79 -3.41 -30.20
CA LYS A 179 18.23 -3.30 -31.56
C LYS A 179 17.47 -2.00 -31.84
N ARG A 180 17.18 -1.21 -30.80
CA ARG A 180 16.45 0.06 -30.87
C ARG A 180 17.35 1.26 -30.57
N LEU A 181 18.65 1.10 -30.67
CA LEU A 181 19.58 2.22 -30.60
C LEU A 181 19.49 3.03 -31.91
N PRO A 182 19.61 4.36 -31.85
CA PRO A 182 19.83 5.20 -30.66
C PRO A 182 18.55 5.54 -29.85
N GLU A 183 17.35 5.26 -30.36
CA GLU A 183 16.05 5.66 -29.76
C GLU A 183 15.87 5.26 -28.28
N LYS A 184 16.40 4.10 -27.88
CA LYS A 184 16.28 3.53 -26.53
C LYS A 184 17.60 3.50 -25.75
N GLN A 185 18.52 4.41 -26.05
CA GLN A 185 19.85 4.47 -25.43
C GLN A 185 19.81 4.54 -23.90
N GLY A 186 18.93 5.38 -23.32
CA GLY A 186 18.77 5.46 -21.87
C GLY A 186 18.32 4.14 -21.23
N GLN A 187 17.35 3.44 -21.84
CA GLN A 187 16.88 2.14 -21.35
C GLN A 187 17.94 1.05 -21.54
N PHE A 188 18.67 1.07 -22.66
CA PHE A 188 19.76 0.14 -22.93
C PHE A 188 20.85 0.21 -21.85
N TYR A 189 21.42 1.40 -21.59
CA TYR A 189 22.48 1.54 -20.60
C TYR A 189 21.99 1.33 -19.16
N LYS A 190 20.73 1.67 -18.85
CA LYS A 190 20.13 1.35 -17.55
C LYS A 190 20.04 -0.16 -17.34
N GLU A 191 19.58 -0.91 -18.35
CA GLU A 191 19.49 -2.37 -18.29
C GLU A 191 20.88 -3.02 -18.26
N LEU A 192 21.82 -2.54 -19.09
CA LEU A 192 23.21 -3.01 -19.12
C LEU A 192 23.87 -2.91 -17.74
N ASN A 193 23.76 -1.76 -17.09
CA ASN A 193 24.31 -1.54 -15.76
C ASN A 193 23.61 -2.37 -14.68
N ARG A 194 22.29 -2.62 -14.82
CA ARG A 194 21.54 -3.51 -13.93
C ARG A 194 22.09 -4.94 -13.99
N LEU A 195 22.27 -5.48 -15.21
CA LEU A 195 22.83 -6.83 -15.40
C LEU A 195 24.29 -6.89 -14.98
N ARG A 196 25.10 -5.88 -15.29
CA ARG A 196 26.51 -5.79 -14.86
C ARG A 196 26.62 -5.86 -13.35
N ARG A 197 25.87 -5.00 -12.64
CA ARG A 197 25.89 -4.96 -11.18
C ARG A 197 25.45 -6.29 -10.56
N ALA A 198 24.39 -6.91 -11.09
CA ALA A 198 23.94 -8.21 -10.60
C ALA A 198 24.98 -9.32 -10.85
N ALA A 199 25.58 -9.37 -12.03
CA ALA A 199 26.63 -10.34 -12.36
C ALA A 199 27.86 -10.19 -11.44
N LEU A 200 28.28 -8.95 -11.16
CA LEU A 200 29.37 -8.68 -10.22
C LEU A 200 29.01 -9.09 -8.78
N CYS A 201 27.82 -8.71 -8.28
CA CYS A 201 27.36 -9.09 -6.95
C CYS A 201 27.25 -10.62 -6.76
N TYR A 202 26.82 -11.34 -7.79
CA TYR A 202 26.71 -12.80 -7.78
C TYR A 202 28.03 -13.50 -8.11
N SER A 203 29.11 -12.74 -8.38
CA SER A 203 30.38 -13.28 -8.88
C SER A 203 30.23 -14.15 -10.14
N TYR A 204 29.20 -13.87 -10.95
CA TYR A 204 28.90 -14.60 -12.18
C TYR A 204 29.61 -13.96 -13.38
N LEU A 205 30.94 -13.91 -13.33
CA LEU A 205 31.74 -13.15 -14.29
C LEU A 205 31.63 -13.66 -15.74
N GLY A 206 31.48 -14.98 -15.92
CA GLY A 206 31.29 -15.56 -17.26
C GLY A 206 30.03 -15.05 -17.99
N LEU A 207 29.02 -14.55 -17.26
CA LEU A 207 27.87 -13.91 -17.88
C LEU A 207 28.25 -12.59 -18.57
N LEU A 208 29.19 -11.83 -18.02
CA LEU A 208 29.64 -10.57 -18.61
C LEU A 208 30.29 -10.81 -19.98
N ASP A 209 31.12 -11.85 -20.08
CA ASP A 209 31.75 -12.25 -21.35
C ASP A 209 30.71 -12.71 -22.38
N VAL A 210 29.74 -13.52 -21.95
CA VAL A 210 28.64 -13.98 -22.82
C VAL A 210 27.81 -12.80 -23.31
N LEU A 211 27.46 -11.86 -22.44
CA LEU A 211 26.74 -10.64 -22.80
C LEU A 211 27.52 -9.80 -23.81
N ALA A 212 28.82 -9.58 -23.58
CA ALA A 212 29.70 -8.86 -24.50
C ALA A 212 29.73 -9.53 -25.88
N SER A 213 29.92 -10.84 -25.93
CA SER A 213 29.89 -11.62 -27.17
C SER A 213 28.53 -11.58 -27.88
N MET A 214 27.42 -11.46 -27.16
CA MET A 214 26.10 -11.26 -27.78
C MET A 214 25.95 -9.87 -28.39
N LEU A 215 26.46 -8.82 -27.73
CA LEU A 215 26.44 -7.46 -28.28
C LEU A 215 27.32 -7.35 -29.53
N ASP A 216 28.51 -7.95 -29.52
CA ASP A 216 29.41 -7.99 -30.69
C ASP A 216 28.73 -8.64 -31.91
N LYS A 217 27.89 -9.67 -31.70
CA LYS A 217 27.12 -10.31 -32.77
C LYS A 217 26.05 -9.38 -33.35
N GLU A 218 25.42 -8.55 -32.52
CA GLU A 218 24.43 -7.58 -32.99
C GLU A 218 25.08 -6.39 -33.73
N CYS A 219 26.36 -6.05 -33.44
CA CYS A 219 27.10 -5.01 -34.17
C CYS A 219 27.15 -5.27 -35.68
N HIS A 220 27.26 -6.53 -36.11
CA HIS A 220 27.39 -6.90 -37.53
C HIS A 220 26.17 -6.53 -38.38
N LYS A 221 25.03 -6.25 -37.74
CA LYS A 221 23.76 -5.90 -38.40
C LYS A 221 23.38 -4.42 -38.18
N ALA A 222 24.25 -3.65 -37.54
CA ALA A 222 23.98 -2.30 -37.10
C ALA A 222 24.60 -1.25 -38.03
N THR A 223 24.07 -0.04 -37.99
CA THR A 223 24.72 1.13 -38.58
C THR A 223 25.99 1.49 -37.81
N ASP A 224 26.92 2.24 -38.41
CA ASP A 224 28.20 2.60 -37.78
C ASP A 224 28.04 3.25 -36.40
N GLU A 225 27.04 4.12 -36.27
CA GLU A 225 26.68 4.78 -35.02
C GLU A 225 26.29 3.80 -33.90
N VAL A 226 25.40 2.87 -34.24
CA VAL A 226 24.90 1.87 -33.31
C VAL A 226 25.98 0.83 -33.01
N ALA A 227 26.76 0.43 -34.02
CA ALA A 227 27.88 -0.49 -33.88
C ALA A 227 28.92 0.06 -32.89
N ARG A 228 29.24 1.35 -32.96
CA ARG A 228 30.15 2.02 -32.01
C ARG A 228 29.64 1.95 -30.58
N GLN A 229 28.36 2.23 -30.34
CA GLN A 229 27.76 2.13 -29.00
C GLN A 229 27.78 0.69 -28.47
N LEU A 230 27.45 -0.29 -29.31
CA LEU A 230 27.46 -1.70 -28.93
C LEU A 230 28.87 -2.23 -28.65
N GLN A 231 29.87 -1.83 -29.46
CA GLN A 231 31.28 -2.18 -29.23
C GLN A 231 31.81 -1.55 -27.94
N HIS A 232 31.48 -0.28 -27.67
CA HIS A 232 31.84 0.38 -26.41
C HIS A 232 31.25 -0.36 -25.19
N ALA A 233 29.98 -0.72 -25.26
CA ALA A 233 29.30 -1.47 -24.20
C ALA A 233 29.94 -2.87 -23.99
N SER A 234 30.25 -3.58 -25.08
CA SER A 234 30.90 -4.90 -25.06
C SER A 234 32.29 -4.86 -24.41
N GLN A 235 33.14 -3.91 -24.79
CA GLN A 235 34.47 -3.71 -24.19
C GLN A 235 34.37 -3.31 -22.71
N SER A 236 33.39 -2.48 -22.37
CA SER A 236 33.12 -2.05 -21.00
C SER A 236 32.64 -3.20 -20.10
N LEU A 237 31.88 -4.16 -20.66
CA LEU A 237 31.47 -5.37 -19.92
C LEU A 237 32.66 -6.28 -19.62
N ARG A 238 33.58 -6.48 -20.58
CA ARG A 238 34.78 -7.30 -20.39
C ARG A 238 35.75 -6.70 -19.37
N SER A 239 35.81 -5.38 -19.28
CA SER A 239 36.60 -4.66 -18.26
C SER A 239 35.85 -4.45 -16.94
N ALA A 240 34.57 -4.79 -16.86
CA ALA A 240 33.78 -4.59 -15.65
C ALA A 240 34.32 -5.27 -14.38
N PRO A 241 34.93 -6.48 -14.42
CA PRO A 241 35.48 -7.12 -13.23
C PRO A 241 36.60 -6.34 -12.53
N SER A 242 37.30 -5.45 -13.25
CA SER A 242 38.37 -4.62 -12.70
C SER A 242 37.93 -3.18 -12.37
N LEU A 243 36.63 -2.88 -12.52
CA LEU A 243 36.07 -1.55 -12.32
C LEU A 243 35.22 -1.48 -11.06
N ASP A 244 35.13 -0.28 -10.48
CA ASP A 244 34.25 -0.01 -9.33
C ASP A 244 32.78 -0.32 -9.69
N LEU A 245 32.12 -1.08 -8.82
CA LEU A 245 30.70 -1.44 -8.90
C LEU A 245 29.81 -0.19 -9.08
N ASN A 246 30.19 0.92 -8.44
CA ASN A 246 29.45 2.17 -8.46
C ASN A 246 29.70 3.04 -9.69
N LYS A 247 30.71 2.72 -10.51
CA LYS A 247 31.00 3.46 -11.74
C LYS A 247 30.19 2.90 -12.91
N PRO A 248 29.07 3.54 -13.32
CA PRO A 248 28.24 3.00 -14.39
C PRO A 248 28.95 3.09 -15.74
N ILE A 249 28.61 2.17 -16.64
CA ILE A 249 28.95 2.28 -18.05
C ILE A 249 28.05 3.38 -18.63
N THR A 250 28.66 4.44 -19.15
CA THR A 250 27.99 5.54 -19.83
C THR A 250 28.04 5.34 -21.34
N PRO A 251 27.19 6.03 -22.12
CA PRO A 251 27.33 6.02 -23.57
C PRO A 251 28.68 6.54 -24.04
N ALA A 252 29.15 6.04 -25.19
CA ALA A 252 30.31 6.62 -25.86
C ALA A 252 29.96 8.06 -26.26
N GLN A 253 30.79 9.01 -25.82
CA GLN A 253 30.72 10.39 -26.28
C GLN A 253 31.28 10.47 -27.71
N ASP A 254 30.76 11.41 -28.49
CA ASP A 254 31.24 11.68 -29.86
C ASP A 254 32.64 12.31 -29.85
#